data_AF-A0A9Q1IAM1-F1
#
_entry.id   AF-A0A9Q1IAM1-F1
#
_cell.length_a   1.000
_cell.length_b   1.000
_cell.length_c   1.000
_cell.angle_alpha   90.00
_cell.angle_beta   90.00
_cell.angle_gamma   90.00
#
_symmetry.space_group_name_H-M   'P 1'
#
loop_
_entity.id
_entity.type
_entity.pdbx_description
1 polymer ?
#
loop_
_entity_poly.entity_id
_entity_poly.type
_entity_poly.pdbx_seq_one_letter_code
_entity_poly.pdbx_strand_id
1 'polypeptide(L)'
;MTVDEVILSLSWAASIPNFTSFKNSSSAQNSVVRLEQPKAQYCVGDTLNVLVEMLNYAGHPKAYGGDFILARIHSPKLQACASGDITDFLNGSYRVSFHLFWPGEVQVSVRLMHSSEAVKILQRGWMQDYSKAMHTGTFINGSKKETSQCGLRLNSDRALCEYRKKEDGEYYACYQPKTLPCNSLTITKSYIPPGPNLTKEEVQLLARENTGREIKNSFNPVAVVECTGAAHKPTENCVARMNYPFPGGYFYSNRWSSSFCQTGPFLSEVAITRCLKGKTLYLMGDSTMRQWIEHLERKLKGLRFIKQQNHDLSLLAVDANNNITVRWVKHSHPWIATHSINIKGSVTIPEVLDSIALGGGQEDVVVVIGIGQHFRPYPPKVFIRRLRNVRRAILRLYARSPQTRVVIKLENNREVLVPMSMIYSDWYGYMQNLAQRKVFEDMEVALVDAWDMTVAANTFAVHPNEVVVSNELAVALSFFCHSA
;
A
#
# COMPACT_ATOMS: atom_id res chain seq x y z
N MET A 1 11.50 13.27 -14.34
CA MET A 1 11.14 12.95 -12.94
C MET A 1 12.35 12.52 -12.12
N THR A 2 12.87 13.43 -11.29
CA THR A 2 13.93 13.17 -10.29
C THR A 2 13.35 12.64 -8.97
N VAL A 3 14.18 12.21 -8.03
CA VAL A 3 13.70 11.80 -6.69
C VAL A 3 13.14 13.02 -5.95
N ASP A 4 13.83 14.15 -6.04
CA ASP A 4 13.47 15.37 -5.31
C ASP A 4 12.16 15.97 -5.85
N GLU A 5 11.92 15.93 -7.17
CA GLU A 5 10.64 16.31 -7.76
C GLU A 5 9.46 15.52 -7.19
N VAL A 6 9.61 14.20 -7.01
CA VAL A 6 8.56 13.38 -6.39
C VAL A 6 8.40 13.77 -4.92
N ILE A 7 9.49 13.87 -4.15
CA ILE A 7 9.42 14.28 -2.74
C ILE A 7 8.72 15.64 -2.57
N LEU A 8 9.04 16.62 -3.43
CA LEU A 8 8.41 17.94 -3.40
C LEU A 8 6.91 17.89 -3.68
N SER A 9 6.45 16.95 -4.51
CA SER A 9 5.02 16.73 -4.76
C SER A 9 4.27 16.06 -3.60
N LEU A 10 4.99 15.46 -2.64
CA LEU A 10 4.42 14.79 -1.47
C LEU A 10 4.27 15.76 -0.29
N SER A 11 3.81 16.98 -0.53
CA SER A 11 3.65 17.96 0.55
C SER A 11 2.58 17.50 1.54
N TRP A 12 2.92 17.53 2.82
CA TRP A 12 1.98 17.36 3.93
C TRP A 12 2.01 18.64 4.76
N ALA A 13 0.83 19.24 4.99
CA ALA A 13 0.57 20.47 5.77
C ALA A 13 1.83 21.27 6.18
N ALA A 14 2.13 22.34 5.43
CA ALA A 14 3.41 23.05 5.47
C ALA A 14 3.75 23.78 6.79
N SER A 15 2.84 23.87 7.76
CA SER A 15 3.00 24.72 8.95
C SER A 15 2.44 24.10 10.23
N ILE A 16 2.93 22.93 10.62
CA ILE A 16 2.64 22.36 11.94
C ILE A 16 3.56 23.04 12.99
N PRO A 17 3.04 23.80 13.97
CA PRO A 17 3.84 24.49 14.97
C PRO A 17 4.71 23.53 15.81
N ASN A 18 5.75 24.05 16.46
CA ASN A 18 6.39 23.29 17.53
C ASN A 18 5.41 23.15 18.68
N PHE A 19 5.23 21.92 19.16
CA PHE A 19 4.40 21.66 20.32
C PHE A 19 5.30 21.43 21.54
N THR A 20 4.86 21.93 22.68
CA THR A 20 5.59 21.81 23.96
C THR A 20 4.81 20.97 24.97
N SER A 21 3.55 20.65 24.68
CA SER A 21 2.69 19.90 25.59
C SER A 21 1.74 18.98 24.83
N PHE A 22 1.63 17.73 25.28
CA PHE A 22 0.63 16.77 24.83
C PHE A 22 -0.79 17.32 24.92
N LYS A 23 -1.09 18.15 25.94
CA LYS A 23 -2.45 18.70 26.13
C LYS A 23 -2.94 19.58 24.96
N ASN A 24 -2.02 20.12 24.18
CA ASN A 24 -2.32 20.98 23.03
C ASN A 24 -2.49 20.19 21.72
N SER A 25 -2.22 18.89 21.74
CA SER A 25 -2.40 18.00 20.59
C SER A 25 -3.85 17.63 20.37
N SER A 26 -4.18 17.25 19.13
CA SER A 26 -5.53 16.84 18.74
C SER A 26 -6.01 15.62 19.53
N SER A 27 -7.24 15.68 20.03
CA SER A 27 -7.89 14.64 20.82
C SER A 27 -9.15 14.15 20.12
N ALA A 28 -9.15 12.90 19.68
CA ALA A 28 -10.34 12.30 19.07
C ALA A 28 -11.55 12.28 20.03
N GLN A 29 -11.29 12.12 21.34
CA GLN A 29 -12.33 12.08 22.37
C GLN A 29 -13.06 13.41 22.53
N ASN A 30 -12.33 14.53 22.43
CA ASN A 30 -12.90 15.86 22.59
C ASN A 30 -13.44 16.42 21.27
N SER A 31 -12.97 15.88 20.14
CA SER A 31 -13.36 16.30 18.79
C SER A 31 -14.74 15.78 18.40
N VAL A 32 -15.35 16.39 17.40
CA VAL A 32 -16.71 16.06 16.96
C VAL A 32 -16.85 16.09 15.45
N VAL A 33 -17.67 15.19 14.90
CA VAL A 33 -18.08 15.19 13.50
C VAL A 33 -19.53 15.67 13.41
N ARG A 34 -19.80 16.65 12.56
CA ARG A 34 -21.14 17.23 12.32
C ARG A 34 -21.54 17.09 10.86
N LEU A 35 -22.84 16.93 10.59
CA LEU A 35 -23.36 17.05 9.23
C LEU A 35 -23.25 18.50 8.77
N GLU A 36 -22.72 18.68 7.57
CA GLU A 36 -22.71 19.98 6.91
C GLU A 36 -23.93 20.10 5.99
N GLN A 37 -24.70 21.18 6.14
CA GLN A 37 -25.92 21.45 5.37
C GLN A 37 -26.88 20.23 5.29
N PRO A 38 -27.44 19.78 6.42
CA PRO A 38 -28.29 18.59 6.45
C PRO A 38 -29.48 18.72 5.51
N LYS A 39 -29.66 17.73 4.63
CA LYS A 39 -30.87 17.62 3.80
C LYS A 39 -31.96 16.84 4.53
N ALA A 40 -33.22 17.14 4.22
CA ALA A 40 -34.36 16.36 4.70
C ALA A 40 -34.36 14.92 4.14
N GLN A 41 -33.81 14.74 2.94
CA GLN A 41 -33.68 13.46 2.26
C GLN A 41 -32.38 13.44 1.47
N TYR A 42 -31.66 12.31 1.52
CA TYR A 42 -30.50 12.05 0.69
C TYR A 42 -30.82 11.01 -0.36
N CYS A 43 -30.35 11.25 -1.58
CA CYS A 43 -30.52 10.35 -2.71
C CYS A 43 -29.25 9.53 -2.94
N VAL A 44 -29.39 8.33 -3.50
CA VAL A 44 -28.24 7.65 -4.12
C VAL A 44 -27.67 8.58 -5.21
N GLY A 45 -26.34 8.73 -5.24
CA GLY A 45 -25.63 9.68 -6.11
C GLY A 45 -25.38 11.05 -5.50
N ASP A 46 -26.02 11.40 -4.38
CA ASP A 46 -25.71 12.62 -3.63
C ASP A 46 -24.31 12.56 -3.00
N THR A 47 -23.76 13.74 -2.72
CA THR A 47 -22.62 13.91 -1.84
C THR A 47 -23.08 14.29 -0.43
N LEU A 48 -22.65 13.53 0.57
CA LEU A 48 -22.79 13.83 1.99
C LEU A 48 -21.51 14.48 2.50
N ASN A 49 -21.58 15.73 2.94
CA ASN A 49 -20.47 16.43 3.54
C ASN A 49 -20.58 16.42 5.07
N VAL A 50 -19.47 16.18 5.75
CA VAL A 50 -19.36 16.32 7.20
C VAL A 50 -18.19 17.23 7.56
N LEU A 51 -18.39 18.02 8.60
CA LEU A 51 -17.36 18.86 9.21
C LEU A 51 -16.77 18.12 10.41
N VAL A 52 -15.46 17.92 10.41
CA VAL A 52 -14.70 17.44 11.56
C VAL A 52 -14.10 18.66 12.26
N GLU A 53 -14.55 18.94 13.47
CA GLU A 53 -14.00 19.99 14.31
C GLU A 53 -13.00 19.34 15.27
N MET A 54 -11.70 19.64 15.10
CA MET A 54 -10.65 19.08 15.93
C MET A 54 -10.46 19.92 17.18
N LEU A 55 -10.54 19.27 18.34
CA LEU A 55 -10.28 19.86 19.65
C LEU A 55 -9.04 19.21 20.26
N ASN A 56 -8.31 19.97 21.06
CA ASN A 56 -7.19 19.43 21.83
C ASN A 56 -7.64 18.73 23.12
N TYR A 57 -6.71 18.13 23.86
CA TYR A 57 -7.01 17.47 25.13
C TYR A 57 -7.49 18.42 26.24
N ALA A 58 -7.26 19.73 26.11
CA ALA A 58 -7.82 20.74 27.00
C ALA A 58 -9.26 21.16 26.62
N GLY A 59 -9.81 20.64 25.51
CA GLY A 59 -11.16 20.97 25.04
C GLY A 59 -11.22 22.30 24.27
N HIS A 60 -10.09 22.84 23.82
CA HIS A 60 -10.05 24.03 22.97
C HIS A 60 -9.97 23.64 21.50
N PRO A 61 -10.61 24.40 20.58
CA PRO A 61 -10.44 24.21 19.14
C PRO A 61 -8.97 24.30 18.72
N LYS A 62 -8.58 23.45 17.78
CA LYS A 62 -7.29 23.55 17.11
C LYS A 62 -7.28 24.77 16.19
N ALA A 63 -6.10 25.36 15.98
CA ALA A 63 -5.90 26.52 15.13
C ALA A 63 -5.09 26.21 13.85
N TYR A 64 -4.74 24.93 13.66
CA TYR A 64 -3.97 24.45 12.53
C TYR A 64 -4.37 23.02 12.20
N GLY A 65 -4.24 22.65 10.92
CA GLY A 65 -4.50 21.31 10.40
C GLY A 65 -3.29 20.38 10.45
N GLY A 66 -3.27 19.41 9.54
CA GLY A 66 -2.22 18.43 9.35
C GLY A 66 -2.42 17.11 10.10
N ASP A 67 -3.57 16.91 10.73
CA ASP A 67 -3.95 15.63 11.34
C ASP A 67 -4.11 14.57 10.24
N PHE A 68 -3.57 13.38 10.47
CA PHE A 68 -3.83 12.24 9.59
C PHE A 68 -5.14 11.59 10.03
N ILE A 69 -6.21 11.86 9.29
CA ILE A 69 -7.53 11.28 9.50
C ILE A 69 -7.87 10.31 8.36
N LEU A 70 -8.59 9.24 8.70
CA LEU A 70 -9.20 8.34 7.72
C LEU A 70 -10.70 8.31 7.97
N ALA A 71 -11.48 8.29 6.88
CA ALA A 71 -12.92 8.36 6.97
C ALA A 71 -13.59 7.40 5.99
N ARG A 72 -14.75 6.89 6.40
CA ARG A 72 -15.58 6.03 5.57
C ARG A 72 -17.07 6.18 5.86
N ILE A 73 -17.89 5.78 4.90
CA ILE A 73 -19.29 5.43 5.10
C ILE A 73 -19.47 3.91 5.02
N HIS A 74 -20.45 3.38 5.75
CA HIS A 74 -20.72 1.94 5.75
C HIS A 74 -22.13 1.58 6.19
N SER A 75 -22.59 0.41 5.74
CA SER A 75 -23.85 -0.22 6.15
C SER A 75 -23.57 -1.71 6.41
N PRO A 76 -23.33 -2.12 7.67
CA PRO A 76 -22.91 -3.49 8.01
C PRO A 76 -23.82 -4.58 7.46
N LYS A 77 -25.15 -4.38 7.54
CA LYS A 77 -26.15 -5.35 7.05
C LYS A 77 -26.08 -5.60 5.54
N LEU A 78 -25.66 -4.58 4.78
CA LEU A 78 -25.50 -4.65 3.33
C LEU A 78 -24.08 -5.07 2.92
N GLN A 79 -23.17 -5.21 3.89
CA GLN A 79 -21.74 -5.40 3.65
C GLN A 79 -21.21 -4.36 2.66
N ALA A 80 -21.66 -3.11 2.83
CA ALA A 80 -21.37 -2.00 1.94
C ALA A 80 -20.52 -0.95 2.66
N CYS A 81 -19.52 -0.42 1.96
CA CYS A 81 -18.64 0.63 2.48
C CYS A 81 -17.89 1.36 1.36
N ALA A 82 -17.53 2.63 1.62
CA ALA A 82 -16.72 3.46 0.74
C ALA A 82 -15.88 4.42 1.58
N SER A 83 -14.70 4.82 1.12
CA SER A 83 -13.88 5.83 1.79
C SER A 83 -14.42 7.24 1.53
N GLY A 84 -14.01 8.21 2.35
CA GLY A 84 -14.38 9.63 2.22
C GLY A 84 -13.20 10.49 1.78
N ASP A 85 -13.47 11.48 0.94
CA ASP A 85 -12.49 12.46 0.49
C ASP A 85 -12.29 13.53 1.55
N ILE A 86 -11.04 13.87 1.85
CA ILE A 86 -10.68 14.69 3.01
C ILE A 86 -10.02 15.98 2.55
N THR A 87 -10.63 17.11 2.90
CA THR A 87 -10.08 18.44 2.71
C THR A 87 -9.72 19.04 4.07
N ASP A 88 -8.45 19.37 4.27
CA ASP A 88 -7.97 20.10 5.45
C ASP A 88 -8.10 21.62 5.22
N PHE A 89 -8.83 22.31 6.09
CA PHE A 89 -8.97 23.77 6.03
C PHE A 89 -7.79 24.52 6.67
N LEU A 90 -6.79 23.80 7.17
CA LEU A 90 -5.56 24.30 7.79
C LEU A 90 -5.78 25.15 9.04
N ASN A 91 -6.98 25.09 9.62
CA ASN A 91 -7.38 25.88 10.79
C ASN A 91 -7.86 25.00 11.95
N GLY A 92 -7.60 23.69 11.91
CA GLY A 92 -8.09 22.73 12.91
C GLY A 92 -9.45 22.12 12.59
N SER A 93 -10.00 22.39 11.40
CA SER A 93 -11.22 21.75 10.90
C SER A 93 -11.00 21.11 9.53
N TYR A 94 -11.77 20.07 9.24
CA TYR A 94 -11.69 19.30 8.01
C TYR A 94 -13.08 19.08 7.43
N ARG A 95 -13.22 19.12 6.12
CA ARG A 95 -14.39 18.57 5.44
C ARG A 95 -14.09 17.16 4.98
N VAL A 96 -15.01 16.24 5.26
CA VAL A 96 -15.03 14.93 4.62
C VAL A 96 -16.25 14.82 3.71
N SER A 97 -16.01 14.49 2.45
CA SER A 97 -17.04 14.36 1.42
C SER A 97 -17.22 12.88 1.06
N PHE A 98 -18.45 12.38 1.15
CA PHE A 98 -18.79 11.00 0.81
C PHE A 98 -19.77 10.95 -0.35
N HIS A 99 -19.47 10.16 -1.38
CA HIS A 99 -20.44 9.84 -2.40
C HIS A 99 -21.37 8.72 -1.91
N LEU A 100 -22.69 8.90 -2.03
CA LEU A 100 -23.68 7.93 -1.55
C LEU A 100 -24.00 6.89 -2.63
N PHE A 101 -23.38 5.71 -2.54
CA PHE A 101 -23.46 4.68 -3.60
C PHE A 101 -24.65 3.71 -3.48
N TRP A 102 -25.33 3.64 -2.33
CA TRP A 102 -26.41 2.67 -2.09
C TRP A 102 -27.52 3.25 -1.21
N PRO A 103 -28.76 2.73 -1.34
CA PRO A 103 -29.87 3.14 -0.47
C PRO A 103 -29.82 2.43 0.89
N GLY A 104 -30.57 2.96 1.85
CA GLY A 104 -30.70 2.43 3.20
C GLY A 104 -30.03 3.32 4.25
N GLU A 105 -29.81 2.75 5.43
CA GLU A 105 -29.15 3.44 6.54
C GLU A 105 -27.63 3.43 6.34
N VAL A 106 -27.03 4.61 6.24
CA VAL A 106 -25.59 4.83 6.04
C VAL A 106 -24.95 5.44 7.28
N GLN A 107 -23.89 4.81 7.79
CA GLN A 107 -23.16 5.24 8.97
C GLN A 107 -21.82 5.85 8.59
N VAL A 108 -21.53 7.04 9.12
CA VAL A 108 -20.23 7.72 8.98
C VAL A 108 -19.28 7.26 10.09
N SER A 109 -18.02 7.03 9.75
CA SER A 109 -16.94 6.77 10.71
C SER A 109 -15.73 7.62 10.32
N VAL A 110 -15.23 8.43 11.26
CA VAL A 110 -13.99 9.20 11.10
C VAL A 110 -13.03 8.81 12.21
N ARG A 111 -11.78 8.51 11.85
CA ARG A 111 -10.72 8.14 12.79
C ARG A 111 -9.56 9.11 12.70
N LEU A 112 -9.13 9.61 13.86
CA LEU A 112 -7.85 10.26 14.03
C LEU A 112 -6.76 9.20 14.09
N MET A 113 -6.05 9.01 12.98
CA MET A 113 -4.94 8.07 12.92
C MET A 113 -3.74 8.63 13.65
N HIS A 114 -3.35 9.86 13.34
CA HIS A 114 -2.30 10.59 14.04
C HIS A 114 -2.68 12.07 14.15
N SER A 115 -2.44 12.69 15.30
CA SER A 115 -2.53 14.15 15.40
C SER A 115 -1.49 14.82 14.50
N SER A 116 -1.71 16.08 14.13
CA SER A 116 -0.73 16.87 13.38
C SER A 116 0.65 16.90 14.05
N GLU A 117 0.70 16.96 15.38
CA GLU A 117 1.95 16.87 16.14
C GLU A 117 2.62 15.51 15.99
N ALA A 118 1.85 14.42 16.04
CA ALA A 118 2.34 13.07 15.81
C ALA A 118 2.87 12.93 14.37
N VAL A 119 2.15 13.47 13.38
CA VAL A 119 2.59 13.48 11.97
C VAL A 119 3.91 14.22 11.81
N LYS A 120 4.11 15.36 12.48
CA LYS A 120 5.38 16.08 12.46
C LYS A 120 6.55 15.24 12.98
N ILE A 121 6.36 14.45 14.04
CA ILE A 121 7.37 13.50 14.54
C ILE A 121 7.64 12.41 13.49
N LEU A 122 6.58 11.85 12.91
CA LEU A 122 6.67 10.80 11.90
C LEU A 122 7.43 11.30 10.67
N GLN A 123 7.12 12.50 10.17
CA GLN A 123 7.78 13.15 9.04
C GLN A 123 9.26 13.42 9.33
N ARG A 124 9.58 13.97 10.51
CA ARG A 124 10.97 14.18 10.96
C ARG A 124 11.75 12.86 10.93
N GLY A 125 11.19 11.81 11.51
CA GLY A 125 11.84 10.49 11.55
C GLY A 125 11.91 9.76 10.21
N TRP A 126 11.02 10.09 9.28
CA TRP A 126 11.08 9.57 7.91
C TRP A 126 12.20 10.24 7.11
N MET A 127 12.36 11.56 7.26
CA MET A 127 13.40 12.31 6.55
C MET A 127 14.81 12.11 7.12
N GLN A 128 14.94 12.03 8.45
CA GLN A 128 16.24 11.93 9.14
C GLN A 128 16.83 10.51 9.15
N ASP A 129 16.11 9.51 8.63
CA ASP A 129 16.55 8.11 8.59
C ASP A 129 16.93 7.59 9.98
N TYR A 130 15.95 7.51 10.89
CA TYR A 130 16.14 6.99 12.24
C TYR A 130 16.53 5.51 12.33
N SER A 131 17.01 4.91 11.22
CA SER A 131 17.47 3.53 11.15
C SER A 131 16.42 2.56 11.71
N LYS A 132 15.14 2.79 11.41
CA LYS A 132 14.01 2.07 12.05
C LYS A 132 14.00 0.55 11.78
N ALA A 133 14.82 0.09 10.83
CA ALA A 133 15.06 -1.31 10.55
C ALA A 133 16.52 -1.53 10.10
N MET A 134 17.16 -2.55 10.68
CA MET A 134 18.50 -2.99 10.34
C MET A 134 18.51 -4.47 10.00
N HIS A 135 19.61 -4.95 9.42
CA HIS A 135 19.73 -6.35 9.01
C HIS A 135 20.95 -7.00 9.64
N THR A 136 20.85 -8.31 9.85
CA THR A 136 21.98 -9.19 10.10
C THR A 136 22.13 -10.10 8.89
N GLY A 137 23.32 -10.13 8.30
CA GLY A 137 23.70 -11.05 7.24
C GLY A 137 24.48 -12.23 7.81
N THR A 138 24.19 -13.44 7.33
CA THR A 138 24.97 -14.64 7.63
C THR A 138 25.67 -15.12 6.37
N PHE A 139 27.00 -15.18 6.47
CA PHE A 139 27.94 -15.62 5.47
C PHE A 139 28.24 -17.10 5.70
N ILE A 140 28.15 -17.92 4.66
CA ILE A 140 28.28 -19.38 4.75
C ILE A 140 29.22 -19.88 3.66
N ASN A 141 30.29 -20.55 4.05
CA ASN A 141 31.18 -21.28 3.14
C ASN A 141 31.56 -22.63 3.76
N GLY A 142 31.08 -23.73 3.17
CA GLY A 142 31.17 -25.06 3.77
C GLY A 142 30.49 -25.11 5.14
N SER A 143 31.22 -25.56 6.17
CA SER A 143 30.75 -25.60 7.56
C SER A 143 30.89 -24.26 8.30
N LYS A 144 31.66 -23.31 7.75
CA LYS A 144 31.94 -22.03 8.43
C LYS A 144 30.79 -21.05 8.25
N LYS A 145 30.39 -20.41 9.36
CA LYS A 145 29.36 -19.38 9.39
C LYS A 145 29.86 -18.16 10.15
N GLU A 146 29.68 -16.98 9.56
CA GLU A 146 29.95 -15.70 10.22
C GLU A 146 28.77 -14.76 10.03
N THR A 147 28.50 -13.92 11.03
CA THR A 147 27.42 -12.93 10.96
C THR A 147 27.97 -11.53 11.04
N SER A 148 27.41 -10.62 10.26
CA SER A 148 27.71 -9.19 10.38
C SER A 148 26.44 -8.36 10.19
N GLN A 149 26.51 -7.10 10.61
CA GLN A 149 25.44 -6.15 10.40
C GLN A 149 25.39 -5.73 8.93
N CYS A 150 24.17 -5.63 8.41
CA CYS A 150 23.85 -5.19 7.07
C CYS A 150 22.80 -4.07 7.09
N GLY A 151 22.67 -3.35 5.98
CA GLY A 151 21.64 -2.34 5.82
C GLY A 151 21.81 -1.49 4.57
N LEU A 152 20.90 -0.53 4.39
CA LEU A 152 20.95 0.45 3.30
C LEU A 152 21.87 1.65 3.60
N ARG A 153 22.35 1.75 4.84
CA ARG A 153 23.31 2.76 5.27
C ARG A 153 24.17 2.15 6.36
N LEU A 154 25.46 2.03 6.09
CA LEU A 154 26.46 1.59 7.06
C LEU A 154 27.59 2.62 7.11
N ASN A 155 28.31 2.66 8.23
CA ASN A 155 29.50 3.49 8.33
C ASN A 155 30.62 2.89 7.46
N SER A 156 31.23 3.68 6.58
CA SER A 156 32.33 3.28 5.71
C SER A 156 33.70 3.20 6.40
N ASP A 157 33.79 3.55 7.70
CA ASP A 157 35.03 3.43 8.49
C ASP A 157 35.50 1.97 8.68
N ARG A 158 34.67 1.01 8.28
CA ARG A 158 34.96 -0.43 8.30
C ARG A 158 34.85 -0.97 6.87
N ALA A 159 35.63 -2.00 6.55
CA ALA A 159 35.52 -2.66 5.26
C ALA A 159 34.09 -3.20 5.04
N LEU A 160 33.54 -2.96 3.85
CA LEU A 160 32.15 -3.29 3.49
C LEU A 160 32.11 -4.27 2.32
N CYS A 161 31.19 -5.24 2.43
CA CYS A 161 30.69 -6.01 1.31
C CYS A 161 29.50 -5.25 0.71
N GLU A 162 29.68 -4.69 -0.49
CA GLU A 162 28.63 -3.92 -1.17
C GLU A 162 27.86 -4.80 -2.18
N TYR A 163 26.54 -4.78 -2.08
CA TYR A 163 25.61 -5.49 -2.97
C TYR A 163 24.78 -4.46 -3.73
N ARG A 164 25.45 -3.72 -4.63
CA ARG A 164 24.84 -2.64 -5.42
C ARG A 164 24.92 -2.93 -6.92
N LYS A 165 23.87 -2.56 -7.64
CA LYS A 165 23.94 -2.34 -9.08
C LYS A 165 24.17 -0.85 -9.33
N LYS A 166 25.31 -0.51 -9.94
CA LYS A 166 25.71 0.90 -10.14
C LYS A 166 24.64 1.71 -10.89
N GLU A 167 23.94 1.09 -11.84
CA GLU A 167 22.93 1.71 -12.71
C GLU A 167 21.62 2.07 -11.99
N ASP A 168 21.31 1.38 -10.90
CA ASP A 168 20.05 1.57 -10.16
C ASP A 168 20.17 2.64 -9.06
N GLY A 169 21.41 2.98 -8.67
CA GLY A 169 21.67 3.89 -7.56
C GLY A 169 21.12 3.37 -6.21
N GLU A 170 20.86 2.06 -6.12
CA GLU A 170 20.43 1.39 -4.90
C GLU A 170 21.62 0.80 -4.17
N TYR A 171 21.58 0.89 -2.85
CA TYR A 171 22.69 0.49 -1.99
C TYR A 171 22.19 -0.43 -0.90
N TYR A 172 22.83 -1.59 -0.80
CA TYR A 172 22.73 -2.49 0.34
C TYR A 172 24.14 -3.02 0.62
N ALA A 173 24.53 -3.05 1.87
CA ALA A 173 25.87 -3.51 2.25
C ALA A 173 25.84 -4.25 3.58
N CYS A 174 26.90 -5.00 3.83
CA CYS A 174 27.21 -5.63 5.11
C CYS A 174 28.63 -5.27 5.52
N TYR A 175 28.92 -5.20 6.82
CA TYR A 175 30.33 -5.20 7.25
C TYR A 175 30.99 -6.49 6.78
N GLN A 176 32.22 -6.37 6.28
CA GLN A 176 32.98 -7.53 5.83
C GLN A 176 33.16 -8.50 7.01
N PRO A 177 32.80 -9.79 6.86
CA PRO A 177 33.03 -10.78 7.92
C PRO A 177 34.54 -11.00 8.09
N LYS A 178 34.96 -11.54 9.24
CA LYS A 178 36.37 -11.62 9.63
C LYS A 178 37.21 -12.45 8.66
N THR A 179 36.66 -13.54 8.14
CA THR A 179 37.42 -14.45 7.27
C THR A 179 36.68 -14.92 6.02
N LEU A 180 35.35 -14.80 5.98
CA LEU A 180 34.57 -15.27 4.85
C LEU A 180 34.54 -14.24 3.70
N PRO A 181 34.45 -14.67 2.44
CA PRO A 181 34.35 -13.73 1.31
C PRO A 181 32.96 -13.10 1.23
N CYS A 182 32.88 -11.89 0.68
CA CYS A 182 31.60 -11.14 0.56
C CYS A 182 30.51 -11.88 -0.23
N ASN A 183 30.89 -12.70 -1.22
CA ASN A 183 29.95 -13.48 -2.03
C ASN A 183 29.34 -14.68 -1.29
N SER A 184 29.77 -14.97 -0.06
CA SER A 184 29.22 -16.05 0.77
C SER A 184 27.99 -15.64 1.59
N LEU A 185 27.53 -14.39 1.47
CA LEU A 185 26.28 -13.94 2.09
C LEU A 185 25.12 -14.80 1.57
N THR A 186 24.49 -15.56 2.48
CA THR A 186 23.47 -16.55 2.14
C THR A 186 22.13 -16.26 2.80
N ILE A 187 22.15 -15.79 4.05
CA ILE A 187 20.94 -15.56 4.83
C ILE A 187 20.89 -14.11 5.30
N THR A 188 19.70 -13.52 5.30
CA THR A 188 19.46 -12.23 5.97
C THR A 188 18.26 -12.31 6.89
N LYS A 189 18.31 -11.52 7.96
CA LYS A 189 17.21 -11.32 8.90
C LYS A 189 17.19 -9.84 9.30
N SER A 190 16.02 -9.25 9.43
CA SER A 190 15.88 -7.88 9.93
C SER A 190 15.59 -7.86 11.43
N TYR A 191 15.98 -6.77 12.08
CA TYR A 191 15.62 -6.45 13.45
C TYR A 191 15.34 -4.94 13.58
N ILE A 192 14.61 -4.59 14.63
CA ILE A 192 14.34 -3.20 15.00
C ILE A 192 15.46 -2.79 15.98
N PRO A 193 16.32 -1.82 15.64
CA PRO A 193 17.32 -1.33 16.60
C PRO A 193 16.65 -0.47 17.68
N PRO A 194 17.40 -0.07 18.73
CA PRO A 194 16.95 0.97 19.66
C PRO A 194 16.49 2.18 18.84
N GLY A 195 15.20 2.54 18.99
CA GLY A 195 14.57 3.58 18.19
C GLY A 195 15.19 4.97 18.39
N PRO A 196 14.69 5.99 17.69
CA PRO A 196 15.14 7.36 17.91
C PRO A 196 14.95 7.80 19.36
N ASN A 197 15.80 8.73 19.82
CA ASN A 197 15.61 9.42 21.08
C ASN A 197 14.39 10.35 20.97
N LEU A 198 13.22 9.85 21.35
CA LEU A 198 11.99 10.62 21.45
C LEU A 198 11.81 11.18 22.87
N THR A 199 11.18 12.35 22.99
CA THR A 199 10.76 12.86 24.30
C THR A 199 9.59 12.07 24.86
N LYS A 200 9.28 12.25 26.15
CA LYS A 200 8.13 11.58 26.78
C LYS A 200 6.81 11.96 26.09
N GLU A 201 6.66 13.22 25.71
CA GLU A 201 5.49 13.76 25.01
C GLU A 201 5.38 13.16 23.61
N GLU A 202 6.50 13.01 22.89
CA GLU A 202 6.54 12.39 21.57
C GLU A 202 6.14 10.90 21.62
N VAL A 203 6.61 10.16 22.62
CA VAL A 203 6.21 8.78 22.86
C VAL A 203 4.70 8.70 23.15
N GLN A 204 4.18 9.62 23.96
CA GLN A 204 2.75 9.67 24.30
C GLN A 204 1.88 9.93 23.07
N LEU A 205 2.29 10.82 22.16
CA LEU A 205 1.56 11.10 20.90
C LEU A 205 1.44 9.89 19.98
N LEU A 206 2.48 9.05 19.95
CA LEU A 206 2.52 7.85 19.11
C LEU A 206 1.93 6.61 19.80
N ALA A 207 1.47 6.76 21.05
CA ALA A 207 0.93 5.69 21.85
C ALA A 207 -0.41 5.18 21.30
N ARG A 208 -0.72 3.91 21.59
CA ARG A 208 -1.89 3.20 21.04
C ARG A 208 -3.21 3.86 21.46
N GLU A 209 -3.27 4.38 22.68
CA GLU A 209 -4.42 5.08 23.23
C GLU A 209 -4.76 6.37 22.47
N ASN A 210 -3.81 6.93 21.71
CA ASN A 210 -3.95 8.19 20.97
C ASN A 210 -3.91 8.01 19.45
N THR A 211 -3.66 6.80 18.96
CA THR A 211 -3.53 6.46 17.53
C THR A 211 -4.75 5.67 17.05
N GLY A 212 -5.30 6.04 15.89
CA GLY A 212 -6.41 5.32 15.26
C GLY A 212 -7.72 5.40 16.04
N ARG A 213 -7.96 6.52 16.74
CA ARG A 213 -9.11 6.72 17.62
C ARG A 213 -10.29 7.29 16.85
N GLU A 214 -11.48 6.74 17.10
CA GLU A 214 -12.72 7.19 16.48
C GLU A 214 -13.18 8.53 17.07
N ILE A 215 -13.61 9.44 16.20
CA ILE A 215 -14.19 10.73 16.57
C ILE A 215 -15.70 10.58 16.61
N LYS A 216 -16.34 11.11 17.66
CA LYS A 216 -17.77 10.95 17.87
C LYS A 216 -18.58 11.76 16.84
N ASN A 217 -19.56 11.12 16.22
CA ASN A 217 -20.58 11.80 15.43
C ASN A 217 -21.61 12.49 16.35
N SER A 218 -21.99 13.73 16.04
CA SER A 218 -23.10 14.42 16.71
C SER A 218 -24.46 14.19 16.04
N PHE A 219 -24.56 13.20 15.16
CA PHE A 219 -25.72 12.90 14.34
C PHE A 219 -25.92 11.39 14.23
N ASN A 220 -27.15 10.99 13.95
CA ASN A 220 -27.53 9.60 13.74
C ASN A 220 -27.19 9.14 12.32
N PRO A 221 -27.19 7.83 12.05
CA PRO A 221 -27.07 7.31 10.69
C PRO A 221 -28.02 8.01 9.70
N VAL A 222 -27.53 8.22 8.48
CA VAL A 222 -28.25 8.98 7.44
C VAL A 222 -29.09 8.01 6.61
N ALA A 223 -30.38 8.33 6.42
CA ALA A 223 -31.25 7.57 5.52
C ALA A 223 -31.04 8.03 4.07
N VAL A 224 -30.68 7.09 3.20
CA VAL A 224 -30.50 7.31 1.77
C VAL A 224 -31.59 6.54 1.02
N VAL A 225 -32.24 7.19 0.06
CA VAL A 225 -33.30 6.56 -0.75
C VAL A 225 -32.93 6.55 -2.22
N GLU A 226 -33.56 5.65 -2.98
CA GLU A 226 -33.50 5.72 -4.44
C GLU A 226 -34.41 6.85 -4.92
N CYS A 227 -33.80 7.90 -5.48
CA CYS A 227 -34.51 9.00 -6.11
C CYS A 227 -34.63 8.78 -7.62
N THR A 228 -35.44 9.59 -8.30
CA THR A 228 -35.54 9.57 -9.76
C THR A 228 -34.23 10.04 -10.39
N GLY A 229 -33.40 9.08 -10.81
CA GLY A 229 -32.07 9.31 -11.37
C GLY A 229 -31.20 8.10 -11.02
N ALA A 230 -30.87 7.29 -12.02
CA ALA A 230 -30.05 6.11 -11.79
C ALA A 230 -28.67 6.51 -11.24
N ALA A 231 -28.18 5.79 -10.23
CA ALA A 231 -26.78 5.85 -9.83
C ALA A 231 -25.92 5.67 -11.08
N HIS A 232 -25.00 6.60 -11.34
CA HIS A 232 -24.15 6.53 -12.53
C HIS A 232 -23.20 5.34 -12.37
N LYS A 233 -23.53 4.23 -13.04
CA LYS A 233 -22.64 3.08 -13.15
C LYS A 233 -21.76 3.30 -14.37
N PRO A 234 -20.43 3.15 -14.24
CA PRO A 234 -19.54 3.21 -15.39
C PRO A 234 -19.99 2.24 -16.48
N THR A 235 -20.03 2.73 -17.72
CA THR A 235 -20.35 1.93 -18.90
C THR A 235 -19.10 1.46 -19.65
N GLU A 236 -17.96 2.12 -19.39
CA GLU A 236 -16.70 1.84 -20.07
C GLU A 236 -15.95 0.66 -19.45
N ASN A 237 -15.27 -0.11 -20.29
CA ASN A 237 -14.39 -1.19 -19.86
C ASN A 237 -13.15 -0.62 -19.15
N CYS A 238 -12.63 -1.34 -18.15
CA CYS A 238 -11.37 -0.97 -17.54
C CYS A 238 -10.22 -1.16 -18.54
N VAL A 239 -9.47 -0.09 -18.81
CA VAL A 239 -8.29 -0.10 -19.69
C VAL A 239 -7.06 0.45 -18.95
N ALA A 240 -5.87 0.27 -19.52
CA ALA A 240 -4.68 0.94 -18.98
C ALA A 240 -4.85 2.47 -19.08
N ARG A 241 -4.24 3.20 -18.15
CA ARG A 241 -4.27 4.68 -18.13
C ARG A 241 -5.69 5.28 -18.06
N MET A 242 -6.44 4.90 -17.03
CA MET A 242 -7.69 5.58 -16.67
C MET A 242 -7.44 6.84 -15.85
N ASN A 243 -8.42 7.74 -15.84
CA ASN A 243 -8.54 8.73 -14.78
C ASN A 243 -9.10 8.04 -13.53
N TYR A 244 -8.37 8.11 -12.42
CA TYR A 244 -8.75 7.47 -11.16
C TYR A 244 -9.37 8.53 -10.23
N PRO A 245 -10.71 8.71 -10.22
CA PRO A 245 -11.37 9.57 -9.25
C PRO A 245 -11.20 9.02 -7.83
N PHE A 246 -11.46 9.87 -6.83
CA PHE A 246 -11.50 9.47 -5.43
C PHE A 246 -12.93 9.67 -4.88
N PRO A 247 -13.52 8.67 -4.18
CA PRO A 247 -13.00 7.31 -4.03
C PRO A 247 -12.99 6.55 -5.38
N GLY A 248 -12.09 5.58 -5.50
CA GLY A 248 -11.94 4.74 -6.68
C GLY A 248 -13.06 3.70 -6.83
N GLY A 249 -13.89 3.54 -5.80
CA GLY A 249 -15.05 2.66 -5.81
C GLY A 249 -15.69 2.47 -4.44
N TYR A 250 -16.47 1.39 -4.33
CA TYR A 250 -17.17 1.02 -3.10
C TYR A 250 -17.41 -0.48 -3.04
N PHE A 251 -17.52 -1.01 -1.82
CA PHE A 251 -18.07 -2.34 -1.58
C PHE A 251 -19.60 -2.28 -1.49
N TYR A 252 -20.26 -3.29 -2.07
CA TYR A 252 -21.65 -3.63 -1.80
C TYR A 252 -21.78 -5.15 -1.82
N SER A 253 -22.39 -5.75 -0.79
CA SER A 253 -22.42 -7.21 -0.64
C SER A 253 -21.02 -7.86 -0.73
N ASN A 254 -20.02 -7.23 -0.09
CA ASN A 254 -18.61 -7.64 -0.15
C ASN A 254 -17.97 -7.68 -1.55
N ARG A 255 -18.59 -7.06 -2.56
CA ARG A 255 -18.03 -6.90 -3.91
C ARG A 255 -17.65 -5.45 -4.17
N TRP A 256 -16.42 -5.24 -4.62
CA TRP A 256 -15.93 -3.93 -5.04
C TRP A 256 -16.45 -3.59 -6.43
N SER A 257 -17.06 -2.42 -6.54
CA SER A 257 -17.45 -1.79 -7.80
C SER A 257 -16.60 -0.55 -7.99
N SER A 258 -15.91 -0.45 -9.13
CA SER A 258 -15.17 0.76 -9.49
C SER A 258 -16.13 1.90 -9.82
N SER A 259 -15.73 3.12 -9.48
CA SER A 259 -16.46 4.35 -9.81
C SER A 259 -16.15 4.88 -11.22
N PHE A 260 -15.19 4.29 -11.93
CA PHE A 260 -14.70 4.80 -13.22
C PHE A 260 -14.65 3.77 -14.36
N CYS A 261 -14.81 2.48 -14.07
CA CYS A 261 -14.89 1.46 -15.12
C CYS A 261 -15.69 0.22 -14.67
N GLN A 262 -16.07 -0.63 -15.62
CA GLN A 262 -16.80 -1.86 -15.35
C GLN A 262 -15.91 -2.95 -14.77
N THR A 263 -16.17 -3.34 -13.52
CA THR A 263 -15.50 -4.49 -12.90
C THR A 263 -16.18 -5.80 -13.32
N GLY A 264 -15.40 -6.70 -13.92
CA GLY A 264 -15.90 -8.00 -14.39
C GLY A 264 -16.24 -8.97 -13.25
N PRO A 265 -16.84 -10.13 -13.57
CA PRO A 265 -17.35 -11.10 -12.59
C PRO A 265 -16.25 -12.03 -12.02
N PHE A 266 -15.06 -11.50 -11.77
CA PHE A 266 -13.85 -12.28 -11.46
C PHE A 266 -13.71 -12.71 -9.99
N LEU A 267 -14.80 -13.23 -9.41
CA LEU A 267 -14.83 -13.80 -8.06
C LEU A 267 -15.09 -15.32 -8.05
N SER A 268 -15.46 -15.88 -9.19
CA SER A 268 -15.71 -17.32 -9.36
C SER A 268 -14.50 -18.02 -10.00
N GLU A 269 -14.31 -19.30 -9.65
CA GLU A 269 -13.27 -20.14 -10.26
C GLU A 269 -13.38 -20.14 -11.79
N VAL A 270 -14.58 -20.35 -12.33
CA VAL A 270 -14.83 -20.41 -13.79
C VAL A 270 -14.45 -19.12 -14.50
N ALA A 271 -14.84 -17.96 -13.96
CA ALA A 271 -14.52 -16.67 -14.58
C ALA A 271 -13.02 -16.38 -14.55
N ILE A 272 -12.36 -16.69 -13.43
CA ILE A 272 -10.91 -16.49 -13.28
C ILE A 272 -10.14 -17.44 -14.20
N THR A 273 -10.46 -18.75 -14.22
CA THR A 273 -9.82 -19.72 -15.14
C THR A 273 -9.99 -19.32 -16.59
N ARG A 274 -11.20 -18.88 -17.00
CA ARG A 274 -11.45 -18.43 -18.37
C ARG A 274 -10.60 -17.21 -18.73
N CYS A 275 -10.52 -16.24 -17.80
CA CYS A 275 -9.70 -15.05 -17.97
C CYS A 275 -8.21 -15.39 -18.06
N LEU A 276 -7.71 -16.30 -17.23
CA LEU A 276 -6.28 -16.61 -17.14
C LEU A 276 -5.80 -17.69 -18.12
N LYS A 277 -6.70 -18.36 -18.82
CA LYS A 277 -6.35 -19.43 -19.78
C LYS A 277 -5.33 -18.94 -20.81
N GLY A 278 -4.22 -19.66 -20.94
CA GLY A 278 -3.13 -19.31 -21.86
C GLY A 278 -2.27 -18.13 -21.43
N LYS A 279 -2.38 -17.65 -20.18
CA LYS A 279 -1.64 -16.48 -19.67
C LYS A 279 -0.52 -16.87 -18.72
N THR A 280 0.53 -16.04 -18.73
CA THR A 280 1.64 -16.10 -17.77
C THR A 280 1.66 -14.82 -16.93
N LEU A 281 1.51 -14.98 -15.62
CA LEU A 281 1.43 -13.89 -14.65
C LEU A 281 2.74 -13.79 -13.86
N TYR A 282 3.35 -12.61 -13.86
CA TYR A 282 4.48 -12.26 -13.00
C TYR A 282 4.02 -11.32 -11.89
N LEU A 283 3.86 -11.86 -10.69
CA LEU A 283 3.48 -11.13 -9.49
C LEU A 283 4.75 -10.76 -8.70
N MET A 284 5.20 -9.52 -8.80
CA MET A 284 6.46 -9.07 -8.19
C MET A 284 6.19 -8.15 -7.02
N GLY A 285 6.72 -8.46 -5.84
CA GLY A 285 6.40 -7.62 -4.70
C GLY A 285 6.76 -8.12 -3.32
N ASP A 286 6.05 -7.55 -2.37
CA ASP A 286 6.06 -7.94 -0.96
C ASP A 286 5.12 -9.12 -0.67
N SER A 287 4.97 -9.43 0.62
CA SER A 287 4.08 -10.52 1.05
C SER A 287 2.60 -10.26 0.74
N THR A 288 2.18 -9.00 0.52
CA THR A 288 0.79 -8.70 0.11
C THR A 288 0.56 -9.09 -1.35
N MET A 289 1.57 -8.95 -2.21
CA MET A 289 1.53 -9.49 -3.57
C MET A 289 1.61 -11.03 -3.58
N ARG A 290 2.30 -11.63 -2.59
CA ARG A 290 2.33 -13.10 -2.43
C ARG A 290 0.93 -13.66 -2.11
N GLN A 291 0.10 -12.93 -1.37
CA GLN A 291 -1.28 -13.36 -1.08
C GLN A 291 -2.09 -13.60 -2.36
N TRP A 292 -1.80 -12.92 -3.47
CA TRP A 292 -2.53 -13.11 -4.73
C TRP A 292 -2.27 -14.49 -5.34
N ILE A 293 -1.01 -14.98 -5.38
CA ILE A 293 -0.74 -16.34 -5.87
C ILE A 293 -1.30 -17.40 -4.91
N GLU A 294 -1.22 -17.17 -3.60
CA GLU A 294 -1.79 -18.05 -2.58
C GLU A 294 -3.32 -18.11 -2.66
N HIS A 295 -3.98 -17.00 -3.02
CA HIS A 295 -5.40 -16.95 -3.28
C HIS A 295 -5.77 -17.70 -4.58
N LEU A 296 -5.05 -17.44 -5.66
CA LEU A 296 -5.27 -18.10 -6.94
C LEU A 296 -5.12 -19.63 -6.84
N GLU A 297 -4.10 -20.12 -6.14
CA GLU A 297 -3.88 -21.56 -5.95
C GLU A 297 -5.01 -22.22 -5.16
N ARG A 298 -5.49 -21.58 -4.09
CA ARG A 298 -6.65 -22.06 -3.33
C ARG A 298 -7.95 -22.01 -4.13
N LYS A 299 -8.11 -21.01 -5.00
CA LYS A 299 -9.36 -20.75 -5.74
C LYS A 299 -9.50 -21.59 -7.00
N LEU A 300 -8.40 -21.88 -7.70
CA LEU A 300 -8.39 -22.60 -8.97
C LEU A 300 -7.97 -24.05 -8.76
N LYS A 301 -8.87 -25.00 -8.99
CA LYS A 301 -8.58 -26.42 -8.74
C LYS A 301 -7.46 -26.99 -9.60
N GLY A 302 -7.21 -26.41 -10.77
CA GLY A 302 -6.13 -26.85 -11.67
C GLY A 302 -4.76 -26.23 -11.39
N LEU A 303 -4.71 -25.11 -10.66
CA LEU A 303 -3.46 -24.38 -10.42
C LEU A 303 -2.75 -24.96 -9.19
N ARG A 304 -1.52 -25.45 -9.34
CA ARG A 304 -0.76 -26.07 -8.24
C ARG A 304 0.65 -25.56 -8.12
N PHE A 305 1.12 -25.39 -6.89
CA PHE A 305 2.51 -25.01 -6.63
C PHE A 305 3.49 -26.09 -7.10
N ILE A 306 4.50 -25.66 -7.85
CA ILE A 306 5.63 -26.48 -8.27
C ILE A 306 6.79 -26.23 -7.30
N LYS A 307 7.45 -27.30 -6.87
CA LYS A 307 8.62 -27.23 -5.99
C LYS A 307 9.70 -26.32 -6.62
N GLN A 308 10.17 -25.34 -5.87
CA GLN A 308 11.23 -24.42 -6.27
C GLN A 308 12.48 -24.69 -5.42
N GLN A 309 13.65 -24.31 -5.92
CA GLN A 309 14.89 -24.43 -5.14
C GLN A 309 14.89 -23.51 -3.92
N ASN A 310 14.32 -22.31 -4.05
CA ASN A 310 14.25 -21.33 -2.97
C ASN A 310 12.85 -20.68 -2.90
N HIS A 311 11.99 -21.26 -2.06
CA HIS A 311 10.64 -20.77 -1.81
C HIS A 311 10.60 -19.42 -1.08
N ASP A 312 11.70 -18.99 -0.44
CA ASP A 312 11.77 -17.67 0.21
C ASP A 312 11.83 -16.52 -0.80
N LEU A 313 12.26 -16.80 -2.04
CA LEU A 313 12.48 -15.80 -3.09
C LEU A 313 11.42 -15.81 -4.18
N SER A 314 10.83 -16.99 -4.45
CA SER A 314 9.84 -17.11 -5.50
C SER A 314 8.90 -18.30 -5.28
N LEU A 315 7.69 -18.16 -5.80
CA LEU A 315 6.71 -19.25 -5.91
C LEU A 315 6.33 -19.39 -7.38
N LEU A 316 6.07 -20.62 -7.81
CA LEU A 316 5.58 -20.94 -9.14
C LEU A 316 4.36 -21.85 -8.98
N ALA A 317 3.24 -21.47 -9.59
CA ALA A 317 2.05 -22.29 -9.69
C ALA A 317 1.66 -22.46 -11.15
N VAL A 318 1.26 -23.68 -11.53
CA VAL A 318 0.96 -24.05 -12.92
C VAL A 318 -0.36 -24.83 -12.98
N ASP A 319 -1.21 -24.47 -13.96
CA ASP A 319 -2.35 -25.25 -14.41
C ASP A 319 -2.05 -25.71 -15.84
N ALA A 320 -1.63 -26.97 -15.98
CA ALA A 320 -1.24 -27.54 -17.27
C ALA A 320 -2.42 -27.68 -18.24
N ASN A 321 -3.64 -27.91 -17.72
CA ASN A 321 -4.82 -28.13 -18.55
C ASN A 321 -5.30 -26.82 -19.20
N ASN A 322 -5.18 -25.71 -18.48
CA ASN A 322 -5.58 -24.40 -18.96
C ASN A 322 -4.41 -23.54 -19.45
N ASN A 323 -3.18 -24.08 -19.46
CA ASN A 323 -1.95 -23.37 -19.76
C ASN A 323 -1.84 -22.03 -18.98
N ILE A 324 -2.00 -22.10 -17.65
CA ILE A 324 -1.90 -20.94 -16.76
C ILE A 324 -0.60 -21.06 -15.98
N THR A 325 0.24 -20.04 -16.04
CA THR A 325 1.44 -19.95 -15.21
C THR A 325 1.36 -18.72 -14.33
N VAL A 326 1.55 -18.87 -13.02
CA VAL A 326 1.63 -17.76 -12.08
C VAL A 326 2.93 -17.85 -11.31
N ARG A 327 3.75 -16.81 -11.41
CA ARG A 327 5.03 -16.71 -10.70
C ARG A 327 4.99 -15.52 -9.77
N TRP A 328 5.17 -15.77 -8.47
CA TRP A 328 5.47 -14.70 -7.52
C TRP A 328 6.98 -14.56 -7.35
N VAL A 329 7.49 -13.34 -7.35
CA VAL A 329 8.91 -13.04 -7.09
C VAL A 329 9.02 -11.95 -6.04
N LYS A 330 9.84 -12.22 -5.02
CA LYS A 330 10.19 -11.29 -3.97
C LYS A 330 10.91 -10.07 -4.53
N HIS A 331 10.58 -8.88 -4.03
CA HIS A 331 11.16 -7.62 -4.53
C HIS A 331 12.62 -7.34 -4.14
N SER A 332 13.38 -8.29 -3.59
CA SER A 332 14.75 -8.09 -3.06
C SER A 332 14.84 -7.08 -1.89
N HIS A 333 16.04 -6.57 -1.60
CA HIS A 333 16.29 -5.62 -0.50
C HIS A 333 15.64 -4.25 -0.74
N PRO A 334 15.27 -3.52 0.33
CA PRO A 334 15.22 -3.97 1.72
C PRO A 334 14.05 -4.93 1.94
N TRP A 335 14.32 -6.12 2.47
CA TRP A 335 13.28 -7.03 2.91
C TRP A 335 13.25 -7.09 4.43
N ILE A 336 12.08 -6.86 5.02
CA ILE A 336 11.91 -6.91 6.47
C ILE A 336 11.22 -8.21 6.83
N ALA A 337 11.95 -9.08 7.54
CA ALA A 337 11.46 -10.30 8.14
C ALA A 337 12.25 -10.60 9.43
N THR A 338 11.53 -10.96 10.50
CA THR A 338 12.14 -11.38 11.77
C THR A 338 12.65 -12.82 11.74
N HIS A 339 12.26 -13.60 10.73
CA HIS A 339 12.81 -14.92 10.46
C HIS A 339 13.94 -14.84 9.43
N SER A 340 14.79 -15.86 9.42
CA SER A 340 15.90 -16.00 8.47
C SER A 340 15.36 -16.23 7.06
N ILE A 341 15.85 -15.46 6.10
CA ILE A 341 15.54 -15.59 4.68
C ILE A 341 16.79 -16.05 3.94
N ASN A 342 16.70 -17.11 3.15
CA ASN A 342 17.74 -17.45 2.19
C ASN A 342 17.69 -16.50 0.97
N ILE A 343 18.73 -15.70 0.78
CA ILE A 343 18.83 -14.71 -0.29
C ILE A 343 19.73 -15.13 -1.45
N LYS A 344 20.23 -16.38 -1.45
CA LYS A 344 21.02 -16.89 -2.55
C LYS A 344 20.15 -16.98 -3.81
N GLY A 345 20.57 -16.27 -4.87
CA GLY A 345 19.82 -16.12 -6.11
C GLY A 345 18.74 -15.04 -6.07
N SER A 346 18.77 -14.12 -5.09
CA SER A 346 17.85 -12.98 -5.05
C SER A 346 18.02 -12.09 -6.27
N VAL A 347 16.91 -11.73 -6.90
CA VAL A 347 16.83 -10.85 -8.07
C VAL A 347 15.95 -9.65 -7.77
N THR A 348 16.25 -8.51 -8.35
CA THR A 348 15.44 -7.30 -8.26
C THR A 348 14.28 -7.33 -9.26
N ILE A 349 13.25 -6.51 -9.02
CA ILE A 349 12.13 -6.37 -9.96
C ILE A 349 12.62 -5.95 -11.37
N PRO A 350 13.50 -4.94 -11.53
CA PRO A 350 14.07 -4.61 -12.83
C PRO A 350 14.71 -5.80 -13.56
N GLU A 351 15.48 -6.64 -12.87
CA GLU A 351 16.11 -7.83 -13.48
C GLU A 351 15.08 -8.84 -13.96
N VAL A 352 14.03 -9.07 -13.18
CA VAL A 352 12.95 -9.98 -13.59
C VAL A 352 12.28 -9.44 -14.84
N LEU A 353 11.92 -8.17 -14.87
CA LEU A 353 11.32 -7.51 -16.04
C LEU A 353 12.22 -7.57 -17.27
N ASP A 354 13.53 -7.39 -17.10
CA ASP A 354 14.51 -7.50 -18.19
C ASP A 354 14.72 -8.95 -18.67
N SER A 355 14.45 -9.94 -17.83
CA SER A 355 14.55 -11.36 -18.16
C SER A 355 13.31 -11.96 -18.84
N ILE A 356 12.17 -11.26 -18.84
CA ILE A 356 10.95 -11.73 -19.52
C ILE A 356 11.27 -11.87 -21.01
N ALA A 357 11.36 -13.12 -21.46
CA ALA A 357 11.79 -13.47 -22.81
C ALA A 357 10.75 -13.09 -23.87
N LEU A 358 11.23 -12.83 -25.09
CA LEU A 358 10.43 -12.46 -26.26
C LEU A 358 10.03 -13.64 -27.15
N GLY A 359 10.37 -14.88 -26.74
CA GLY A 359 10.34 -16.05 -27.61
C GLY A 359 9.33 -17.10 -27.16
N GLY A 360 8.11 -17.02 -27.69
CA GLY A 360 7.03 -17.99 -27.53
C GLY A 360 5.72 -17.31 -27.93
N GLY A 361 5.19 -17.62 -29.11
CA GLY A 361 4.20 -16.79 -29.81
C GLY A 361 3.05 -16.28 -28.94
N GLN A 362 2.85 -14.96 -28.91
CA GLN A 362 1.70 -14.25 -28.30
C GLN A 362 1.11 -14.88 -27.02
N GLU A 363 1.95 -15.42 -26.14
CA GLU A 363 1.50 -15.78 -24.80
C GLU A 363 1.17 -14.48 -24.06
N ASP A 364 -0.05 -14.38 -23.54
CA ASP A 364 -0.59 -13.18 -22.91
C ASP A 364 0.10 -12.94 -21.55
N VAL A 365 1.26 -12.30 -21.58
CA VAL A 365 2.03 -11.94 -20.37
C VAL A 365 1.33 -10.81 -19.61
N VAL A 366 1.16 -11.02 -18.32
CA VAL A 366 0.66 -10.02 -17.38
C VAL A 366 1.68 -9.82 -16.27
N VAL A 367 2.01 -8.57 -16.00
CA VAL A 367 2.92 -8.17 -14.94
C VAL A 367 2.13 -7.42 -13.88
N VAL A 368 2.26 -7.82 -12.62
CA VAL A 368 1.68 -7.12 -11.48
C VAL A 368 2.78 -6.79 -10.49
N ILE A 369 2.87 -5.52 -10.08
CA ILE A 369 3.90 -5.04 -9.16
C ILE A 369 3.24 -4.44 -7.92
N GLY A 370 3.55 -4.97 -6.74
CA GLY A 370 3.04 -4.49 -5.46
C GLY A 370 4.16 -4.39 -4.42
N ILE A 371 4.66 -3.18 -4.20
CA ILE A 371 5.73 -2.89 -3.23
C ILE A 371 5.36 -1.69 -2.36
N GLY A 372 5.61 -1.80 -1.06
CA GLY A 372 5.53 -0.65 -0.14
C GLY A 372 5.81 -1.02 1.31
N GLN A 373 5.30 -2.17 1.76
CA GLN A 373 5.31 -2.54 3.18
C GLN A 373 6.70 -2.60 3.82
N HIS A 374 7.70 -3.10 3.09
CA HIS A 374 9.08 -3.18 3.56
C HIS A 374 9.86 -1.86 3.43
N PHE A 375 9.29 -0.85 2.76
CA PHE A 375 9.92 0.45 2.56
C PHE A 375 9.50 1.50 3.59
N ARG A 376 8.36 1.33 4.29
CA ARG A 376 7.87 2.29 5.31
C ARG A 376 8.88 2.68 6.40
N PRO A 377 9.78 1.79 6.86
CA PRO A 377 10.77 2.17 7.88
C PRO A 377 11.93 3.01 7.33
N TYR A 378 12.05 3.14 6.02
CA TYR A 378 13.16 3.81 5.35
C TYR A 378 12.75 5.19 4.82
N PRO A 379 13.71 6.11 4.63
CA PRO A 379 13.44 7.42 4.06
C PRO A 379 12.77 7.37 2.69
N PRO A 380 11.98 8.40 2.33
CA PRO A 380 11.20 8.44 1.09
C PRO A 380 12.06 8.22 -0.16
N LYS A 381 13.29 8.75 -0.15
CA LYS A 381 14.25 8.61 -1.24
C LYS A 381 14.55 7.16 -1.63
N VAL A 382 14.51 6.22 -0.67
CA VAL A 382 14.75 4.79 -0.93
C VAL A 382 13.63 4.22 -1.77
N PHE A 383 12.38 4.44 -1.35
CA PHE A 383 11.21 3.96 -2.06
C PHE A 383 11.07 4.60 -3.44
N ILE A 384 11.20 5.92 -3.52
CA ILE A 384 11.08 6.66 -4.79
C ILE A 384 12.18 6.24 -5.76
N ARG A 385 13.42 5.97 -5.30
CA ARG A 385 14.48 5.41 -6.13
C ARG A 385 14.05 4.07 -6.73
N ARG A 386 13.50 3.16 -5.90
CA ARG A 386 12.99 1.87 -6.36
C ARG A 386 11.87 2.02 -7.40
N LEU A 387 10.89 2.90 -7.15
CA LEU A 387 9.81 3.16 -8.12
C LEU A 387 10.37 3.66 -9.46
N ARG A 388 11.37 4.54 -9.45
CA ARG A 388 12.03 5.02 -10.68
C ARG A 388 12.79 3.93 -11.42
N ASN A 389 13.40 2.98 -10.71
CA ASN A 389 14.05 1.81 -11.32
C ASN A 389 13.03 0.89 -11.97
N VAL A 390 11.92 0.61 -11.28
CA VAL A 390 10.79 -0.17 -11.80
C VAL A 390 10.19 0.50 -13.03
N ARG A 391 9.91 1.81 -12.99
CA ARG A 391 9.45 2.59 -14.14
C ARG A 391 10.36 2.43 -15.36
N ARG A 392 11.67 2.58 -15.19
CA ARG A 392 12.64 2.41 -16.28
C ARG A 392 12.62 0.99 -16.85
N ALA A 393 12.48 -0.02 -16.00
CA ALA A 393 12.40 -1.41 -16.43
C ALA A 393 11.08 -1.72 -17.17
N ILE A 394 9.96 -1.13 -16.76
CA ILE A 394 8.68 -1.24 -17.49
C ILE A 394 8.81 -0.59 -18.88
N LEU A 395 9.43 0.57 -19.00
CA LEU A 395 9.66 1.20 -20.31
C LEU A 395 10.51 0.32 -21.24
N ARG A 396 11.55 -0.33 -20.70
CA ARG A 396 12.34 -1.30 -21.46
C ARG A 396 11.51 -2.55 -21.82
N LEU A 397 10.65 -3.02 -20.92
CA LEU A 397 9.74 -4.11 -21.20
C LEU A 397 8.79 -3.76 -22.34
N TYR A 398 8.16 -2.58 -22.34
CA TYR A 398 7.28 -2.15 -23.44
C TYR A 398 8.01 -1.97 -24.76
N ALA A 399 9.25 -1.49 -24.75
CA ALA A 399 10.05 -1.42 -25.96
C ALA A 399 10.32 -2.79 -26.60
N ARG A 400 10.34 -3.85 -25.79
CA ARG A 400 10.57 -5.23 -26.23
C ARG A 400 9.26 -6.02 -26.47
N SER A 401 8.23 -5.78 -25.66
CA SER A 401 6.95 -6.50 -25.65
C SER A 401 5.78 -5.53 -25.36
N PRO A 402 5.33 -4.76 -26.38
CA PRO A 402 4.36 -3.69 -26.21
C PRO A 402 2.96 -4.16 -25.81
N GLN A 403 2.63 -5.45 -26.01
CA GLN A 403 1.33 -6.01 -25.65
C GLN A 403 1.24 -6.49 -24.19
N THR A 404 2.34 -6.40 -23.44
CA THR A 404 2.36 -6.82 -22.03
C THR A 404 1.41 -5.93 -21.23
N ARG A 405 0.51 -6.51 -20.43
CA ARG A 405 -0.28 -5.71 -19.48
C ARG A 405 0.47 -5.54 -18.18
N VAL A 406 0.60 -4.31 -17.71
CA VAL A 406 1.24 -3.99 -16.42
C VAL A 406 0.22 -3.38 -15.47
N VAL A 407 0.14 -3.96 -14.27
CA VAL A 407 -0.72 -3.52 -13.17
C VAL A 407 0.16 -3.13 -11.98
N ILE A 408 -0.09 -1.98 -11.39
CA ILE A 408 0.52 -1.54 -10.14
C ILE A 408 -0.50 -1.69 -9.03
N LYS A 409 -0.25 -2.59 -8.08
CA LYS A 409 -0.98 -2.66 -6.81
C LYS A 409 -0.43 -1.58 -5.89
N LEU A 410 -1.28 -0.63 -5.53
CA LEU A 410 -0.91 0.43 -4.60
C LEU A 410 -0.81 -0.10 -3.16
N GLU A 411 -0.27 0.74 -2.26
CA GLU A 411 -0.21 0.50 -0.82
C GLU A 411 -1.55 0.04 -0.22
N ASN A 412 -1.52 -0.68 0.91
CA ASN A 412 -2.70 -0.99 1.73
C ASN A 412 -2.45 -0.63 3.19
N ASN A 413 -3.51 -0.42 3.97
CA ASN A 413 -3.39 -0.13 5.40
C ASN A 413 -2.77 -1.30 6.18
N ARG A 414 -2.27 -1.01 7.39
CA ARG A 414 -1.69 -2.02 8.30
C ARG A 414 -1.80 -1.64 9.77
N GLU A 415 -1.18 -2.44 10.64
CA GLU A 415 -1.36 -2.39 12.09
C GLU A 415 -1.02 -1.03 12.67
N VAL A 416 -1.95 -0.49 13.47
CA VAL A 416 -1.82 0.78 14.21
C VAL A 416 -1.24 0.63 15.62
N LEU A 417 -0.72 -0.55 15.97
CA LEU A 417 -0.20 -0.85 17.31
C LEU A 417 1.25 -0.40 17.48
N VAL A 418 1.66 0.06 18.67
CA VAL A 418 3.07 0.38 18.98
C VAL A 418 3.89 -0.91 19.10
N PRO A 419 5.14 -0.98 18.59
CA PRO A 419 5.91 0.06 17.90
C PRO A 419 5.63 0.17 16.38
N MET A 420 4.68 -0.61 15.84
CA MET A 420 4.35 -0.61 14.41
C MET A 420 3.79 0.74 13.94
N SER A 421 3.03 1.47 14.76
CA SER A 421 2.55 2.82 14.44
C SER A 421 3.68 3.84 14.22
N MET A 422 4.86 3.65 14.81
CA MET A 422 6.03 4.52 14.63
C MET A 422 6.91 4.06 13.45
N ILE A 423 7.04 2.75 13.25
CA ILE A 423 7.97 2.16 12.28
C ILE A 423 7.31 2.01 10.91
N TYR A 424 6.05 1.62 10.89
CA TYR A 424 5.27 1.29 9.70
C TYR A 424 3.98 2.10 9.58
N SER A 425 3.90 3.26 10.22
CA SER A 425 2.73 4.16 10.21
C SER A 425 2.02 4.16 8.86
N ASP A 426 0.69 4.08 8.89
CA ASP A 426 -0.13 4.28 7.70
C ASP A 426 0.05 5.68 7.11
N TRP A 427 0.54 6.68 7.88
CA TRP A 427 0.95 7.95 7.28
C TRP A 427 2.08 7.73 6.25
N TYR A 428 3.10 6.91 6.56
CA TYR A 428 4.13 6.55 5.57
C TYR A 428 3.53 5.80 4.38
N GLY A 429 2.59 4.88 4.63
CA GLY A 429 1.88 4.16 3.58
C GLY A 429 1.10 5.08 2.65
N TYR A 430 0.43 6.10 3.20
CA TYR A 430 -0.29 7.10 2.41
C TYR A 430 0.68 7.92 1.54
N MET A 431 1.80 8.39 2.12
CA MET A 431 2.82 9.11 1.35
C MET A 431 3.44 8.24 0.24
N GLN A 432 3.60 6.94 0.49
CA GLN A 432 4.05 5.98 -0.53
C GLN A 432 2.99 5.73 -1.60
N ASN A 433 1.70 5.65 -1.23
CA ASN A 433 0.59 5.55 -2.18
C ASN A 433 0.59 6.73 -3.17
N LEU A 434 0.73 7.95 -2.65
CA LEU A 434 0.86 9.16 -3.47
C LEU A 434 2.11 9.13 -4.35
N ALA A 435 3.24 8.65 -3.83
CA ALA A 435 4.48 8.53 -4.61
C ALA A 435 4.33 7.53 -5.76
N GLN A 436 3.66 6.39 -5.55
CA GLN A 436 3.37 5.42 -6.61
C GLN A 436 2.52 6.05 -7.71
N ARG A 437 1.42 6.73 -7.35
CA ARG A 437 0.58 7.44 -8.31
C ARG A 437 1.39 8.44 -9.12
N LYS A 438 2.17 9.29 -8.45
CA LYS A 438 3.01 10.28 -9.11
C LYS A 438 4.02 9.67 -10.07
N VAL A 439 4.71 8.61 -9.64
CA VAL A 439 5.76 7.98 -10.46
C VAL A 439 5.19 7.21 -11.65
N PHE A 440 3.92 6.81 -11.64
CA PHE A 440 3.32 6.03 -12.73
C PHE A 440 2.20 6.77 -13.50
N GLU A 441 1.89 8.02 -13.15
CA GLU A 441 0.73 8.79 -13.68
C GLU A 441 0.65 8.88 -15.21
N ASP A 442 1.80 9.01 -15.87
CA ASP A 442 1.93 9.17 -17.32
C ASP A 442 2.30 7.87 -18.04
N MET A 443 2.28 6.73 -17.34
CA MET A 443 2.55 5.43 -17.95
C MET A 443 1.27 4.73 -18.36
N GLU A 444 1.37 3.88 -19.39
CA GLU A 444 0.30 2.97 -19.79
C GLU A 444 0.25 1.78 -18.82
N VAL A 445 -0.17 2.02 -17.59
CA VAL A 445 -0.34 0.99 -16.56
C VAL A 445 -1.74 1.08 -15.94
N ALA A 446 -2.22 -0.04 -15.41
CA ALA A 446 -3.41 -0.07 -14.58
C ALA A 446 -3.05 0.08 -13.09
N LEU A 447 -3.91 0.72 -12.30
CA LEU A 447 -3.74 0.83 -10.84
C LEU A 447 -4.84 0.04 -10.12
N VAL A 448 -4.43 -0.80 -9.17
CA VAL A 448 -5.35 -1.41 -8.18
C VAL A 448 -5.16 -0.67 -6.87
N ASP A 449 -6.19 0.09 -6.49
CA ASP A 449 -6.19 0.94 -5.30
C ASP A 449 -6.53 0.15 -4.03
N ALA A 450 -5.59 -0.69 -3.62
CA ALA A 450 -5.73 -1.48 -2.38
C ALA A 450 -5.89 -0.58 -1.15
N TRP A 451 -5.36 0.65 -1.17
CA TRP A 451 -5.46 1.62 -0.08
C TRP A 451 -6.91 2.02 0.14
N ASP A 452 -7.59 2.45 -0.92
CA ASP A 452 -8.99 2.82 -0.88
C ASP A 452 -9.86 1.65 -0.39
N MET A 453 -9.62 0.45 -0.91
CA MET A 453 -10.31 -0.76 -0.45
C MET A 453 -10.12 -1.01 1.05
N THR A 454 -8.89 -0.88 1.57
CA THR A 454 -8.63 -1.14 2.99
C THR A 454 -9.16 -0.04 3.93
N VAL A 455 -9.15 1.22 3.49
CA VAL A 455 -9.81 2.33 4.20
C VAL A 455 -11.31 2.11 4.24
N ALA A 456 -11.93 1.84 3.09
CA ALA A 456 -13.36 1.55 2.99
C ALA A 456 -13.74 0.36 3.87
N ALA A 457 -12.96 -0.73 3.84
CA ALA A 457 -13.20 -1.92 4.65
C ALA A 457 -12.89 -1.74 6.15
N ASN A 458 -12.25 -0.62 6.55
CA ASN A 458 -11.78 -0.37 7.92
C ASN A 458 -10.86 -1.49 8.45
N THR A 459 -9.94 -1.96 7.60
CA THR A 459 -8.99 -3.02 7.95
C THR A 459 -7.58 -2.46 8.09
N PHE A 460 -6.91 -2.85 9.18
CA PHE A 460 -5.55 -2.45 9.54
C PHE A 460 -4.65 -3.67 9.70
N ALA A 461 -4.92 -4.74 8.97
CA ALA A 461 -4.04 -5.90 8.89
C ALA A 461 -3.11 -5.73 7.69
N VAL A 462 -1.80 -5.88 7.87
CA VAL A 462 -0.83 -5.80 6.76
C VAL A 462 -1.16 -6.78 5.64
N HIS A 463 -1.72 -7.94 6.02
CA HIS A 463 -2.30 -8.94 5.14
C HIS A 463 -3.83 -8.83 5.22
N PRO A 464 -4.48 -8.14 4.26
CA PRO A 464 -5.94 -8.06 4.23
C PRO A 464 -6.57 -9.44 4.14
N ASN A 465 -7.83 -9.51 4.57
CA ASN A 465 -8.60 -10.76 4.50
C ASN A 465 -8.97 -11.12 3.05
N GLU A 466 -9.55 -12.30 2.90
CA GLU A 466 -9.90 -12.86 1.59
C GLU A 466 -10.88 -11.99 0.78
N VAL A 467 -11.79 -11.28 1.46
CA VAL A 467 -12.74 -10.39 0.77
C VAL A 467 -11.98 -9.28 0.05
N VAL A 468 -11.02 -8.64 0.72
CA VAL A 468 -10.22 -7.58 0.08
C VAL A 468 -9.32 -8.17 -1.01
N VAL A 469 -8.57 -9.24 -0.72
CA VAL A 469 -7.63 -9.86 -1.68
C VAL A 469 -8.33 -10.32 -2.96
N SER A 470 -9.50 -10.97 -2.84
CA SER A 470 -10.26 -11.43 -4.02
C SER A 470 -10.80 -10.27 -4.86
N ASN A 471 -11.17 -9.14 -4.24
CA ASN A 471 -11.63 -7.95 -4.96
C ASN A 471 -10.48 -7.16 -5.58
N GLU A 472 -9.32 -7.05 -4.92
CA GLU A 472 -8.09 -6.52 -5.52
C GLU A 472 -7.74 -7.26 -6.81
N LEU A 473 -7.75 -8.60 -6.76
CA LEU A 473 -7.53 -9.45 -7.92
C LEU A 473 -8.62 -9.26 -8.97
N ALA A 474 -9.90 -9.22 -8.59
CA ALA A 474 -11.00 -9.05 -9.54
C ALA A 474 -10.90 -7.72 -10.32
N VAL A 475 -10.49 -6.64 -9.64
CA VAL A 475 -10.21 -5.35 -10.31
C VAL A 475 -9.02 -5.50 -11.25
N ALA A 476 -7.92 -6.13 -10.82
CA ALA A 476 -6.77 -6.38 -11.69
C ALA A 476 -7.16 -7.12 -12.98
N LEU A 477 -7.91 -8.22 -12.85
CA LEU A 477 -8.37 -9.04 -13.97
C LEU A 477 -9.26 -8.23 -14.92
N SER A 478 -10.02 -7.26 -14.42
CA SER A 478 -10.89 -6.40 -15.24
C SER A 478 -10.12 -5.52 -16.24
N PHE A 479 -8.83 -5.24 -16.00
CA PHE A 479 -8.01 -4.44 -16.91
C PHE A 479 -7.47 -5.20 -18.12
N PHE A 480 -7.58 -6.54 -18.13
CA PHE A 480 -7.03 -7.36 -19.21
C PHE A 480 -7.87 -8.58 -19.61
N CYS A 481 -9.03 -8.73 -18.99
CA CYS A 481 -10.04 -9.72 -19.35
C CYS A 481 -11.37 -9.01 -19.51
N HIS A 482 -12.00 -9.18 -20.67
CA HIS A 482 -13.34 -8.69 -20.92
C HIS A 482 -14.33 -9.86 -20.88
N SER A 483 -15.51 -9.58 -20.36
CA SER A 483 -16.65 -10.49 -20.47
C SER A 483 -16.99 -10.61 -21.95
N ALA A 484 -16.70 -11.75 -22.57
CA ALA A 484 -17.27 -12.09 -23.87
C ALA A 484 -18.76 -12.38 -23.71
#